data_AF-A0AAD6JC53-F1
#
_entry.id   AF-A0AAD6JC53-F1
#
_cell.length_a   1.000
_cell.length_b   1.000
_cell.length_c   1.000
_cell.angle_alpha   90.00
_cell.angle_beta   90.00
_cell.angle_gamma   90.00
#
_symmetry.space_group_name_H-M   'P 1'
#
loop_
_entity.id
_entity.type
_entity.pdbx_description
1 polymer ?
#
loop_
_entity_poly.entity_id
_entity_poly.type
_entity_poly.pdbx_seq_one_letter_code
_entity_poly.pdbx_strand_id
1 'polypeptide(L)'
;MSMNLRALWILSKLLSACENIDPVKECCDQVCQNAILETATKLALKASEVLIIAGSHGITEHSTKVDDCKHIALRWLAGKLEPSRAKEVLRGLSNCKVNRVCPLVFPDMRHVAKGCGNDISNKTECCSAMENYVSHLQKQSLITNLQALDCATTLGMKLQRSNITKDVYSLCHITLKDFSLQESGCLLPSLPSDATF
;
A
#
# COMPACT_ATOMS: atom_id res chain seq x y z
N MET A 1 3.37 -39.15 -3.32
CA MET A 1 2.59 -38.28 -2.41
C MET A 1 1.59 -37.50 -3.26
N SER A 2 0.33 -37.93 -3.29
CA SER A 2 -0.67 -37.33 -4.18
C SER A 2 -1.20 -36.02 -3.56
N MET A 3 -0.87 -34.89 -4.17
CA MET A 3 -1.32 -33.58 -3.71
C MET A 3 -2.78 -33.39 -4.19
N ASN A 4 -3.72 -33.24 -3.25
CA ASN A 4 -5.15 -33.09 -3.54
C ASN A 4 -5.41 -31.94 -4.53
N LEU A 5 -6.25 -32.14 -5.56
CA LEU A 5 -6.58 -31.12 -6.58
C LEU A 5 -7.01 -29.77 -5.96
N ARG A 6 -7.72 -29.76 -4.83
CA ARG A 6 -8.11 -28.52 -4.14
C ARG A 6 -6.90 -27.79 -3.54
N ALA A 7 -5.91 -28.51 -3.03
CA ALA A 7 -4.67 -27.91 -2.53
C ALA A 7 -3.85 -27.34 -3.69
N LEU A 8 -3.81 -28.04 -4.83
CA LEU A 8 -3.17 -27.57 -6.05
C LEU A 8 -3.78 -26.25 -6.54
N TRP A 9 -5.11 -26.13 -6.52
CA TRP A 9 -5.84 -24.93 -6.94
C TRP A 9 -5.66 -23.72 -6.01
N ILE A 10 -5.62 -23.94 -4.69
CA ILE A 10 -5.36 -22.86 -3.72
C ILE A 10 -3.96 -22.29 -3.94
N LEU A 11 -2.98 -23.18 -4.11
CA LEU A 11 -1.59 -22.81 -4.32
C LEU A 11 -1.37 -22.16 -5.71
N SER A 12 -2.08 -22.59 -6.75
CA SER A 12 -2.02 -21.94 -8.07
C SER A 12 -2.61 -20.53 -8.04
N LYS A 13 -3.70 -20.31 -7.28
CA LYS A 13 -4.26 -18.97 -7.07
C LYS A 13 -3.29 -18.05 -6.33
N LEU A 14 -2.64 -18.56 -5.28
CA LEU A 14 -1.62 -17.81 -4.56
C LEU A 14 -0.49 -17.38 -5.48
N LEU A 15 0.04 -18.31 -6.28
CA LEU A 15 1.12 -18.00 -7.22
C LEU A 15 0.68 -16.94 -8.25
N SER A 16 -0.49 -17.14 -8.88
CA SER A 16 -1.01 -16.19 -9.88
C SER A 16 -1.25 -14.78 -9.32
N ALA A 17 -1.65 -14.67 -8.04
CA ALA A 17 -1.87 -13.38 -7.40
C ALA A 17 -0.56 -12.64 -7.05
N CYS A 18 0.53 -13.39 -6.85
CA CYS A 18 1.76 -12.88 -6.25
C CYS A 18 2.97 -12.89 -7.18
N GLU A 19 2.93 -13.60 -8.30
CA GLU A 19 4.07 -13.72 -9.23
C GLU A 19 4.43 -12.38 -9.87
N ASN A 20 3.44 -11.52 -10.10
CA ASN A 20 3.62 -10.22 -10.69
C ASN A 20 2.94 -9.10 -9.91
N ILE A 21 3.60 -8.65 -8.84
CA ILE A 21 3.11 -7.52 -8.05
C ILE A 21 3.63 -6.18 -8.58
N ASP A 22 2.75 -5.19 -8.60
CA ASP A 22 3.12 -3.77 -8.58
C ASP A 22 3.10 -3.34 -7.10
N PRO A 23 4.23 -2.90 -6.51
CA PRO A 23 4.28 -2.59 -5.09
C PRO A 23 3.29 -1.50 -4.65
N VAL A 24 2.96 -0.53 -5.50
CA VAL A 24 2.01 0.54 -5.14
C VAL A 24 0.58 0.02 -5.17
N LYS A 25 0.21 -0.68 -6.25
CA LYS A 25 -1.12 -1.28 -6.36
C LYS A 25 -1.34 -2.34 -5.30
N GLU A 26 -0.34 -3.18 -5.01
CA GLU A 26 -0.45 -4.22 -3.98
C GLU A 26 -0.70 -3.61 -2.59
N CYS A 27 -0.12 -2.46 -2.26
CA CYS A 27 -0.42 -1.82 -0.98
C CYS A 27 -1.85 -1.26 -0.88
N CYS A 28 -2.46 -0.93 -2.02
CA CYS A 28 -3.82 -0.41 -2.09
C CYS A 28 -4.86 -1.55 -2.16
N ASP A 29 -4.69 -2.46 -3.12
CA ASP A 29 -5.65 -3.49 -3.49
C ASP A 29 -5.45 -4.79 -2.69
N GLN A 30 -4.25 -5.00 -2.15
CA GLN A 30 -3.87 -6.14 -1.30
C GLN A 30 -4.18 -7.49 -1.95
N VAL A 31 -4.06 -7.62 -3.28
CA VAL A 31 -4.45 -8.82 -4.02
C VAL A 31 -3.63 -10.02 -3.57
N CYS A 32 -2.30 -9.89 -3.53
CA CYS A 32 -1.41 -10.96 -3.09
C CYS A 32 -1.52 -11.19 -1.57
N GLN A 33 -1.58 -10.12 -0.75
CA GLN A 33 -1.76 -10.22 0.70
C GLN A 33 -3.07 -10.95 1.07
N ASN A 34 -4.16 -10.70 0.35
CA ASN A 34 -5.43 -11.39 0.54
C ASN A 34 -5.35 -12.86 0.12
N ALA A 35 -4.65 -13.17 -0.98
CA ALA A 35 -4.42 -14.56 -1.40
C ALA A 35 -3.56 -15.34 -0.38
N ILE A 36 -2.57 -14.68 0.23
CA ILE A 36 -1.76 -15.23 1.32
C ILE A 36 -2.64 -15.49 2.55
N LEU A 37 -3.48 -14.54 2.95
CA LEU A 37 -4.39 -14.69 4.08
C LEU A 37 -5.41 -15.81 3.85
N GLU A 38 -6.00 -15.90 2.65
CA GLU A 38 -6.92 -16.97 2.27
C GLU A 38 -6.22 -18.34 2.35
N THR A 39 -5.00 -18.43 1.81
CA THR A 39 -4.20 -19.66 1.86
C THR A 39 -3.86 -20.05 3.30
N ALA A 40 -3.41 -19.09 4.11
CA ALA A 40 -3.06 -19.30 5.51
C ALA A 40 -4.26 -19.75 6.34
N THR A 41 -5.44 -19.14 6.12
CA THR A 41 -6.69 -19.52 6.79
C THR A 41 -7.06 -20.97 6.46
N LYS A 42 -6.98 -21.37 5.18
CA LYS A 42 -7.26 -22.75 4.78
C LYS A 42 -6.25 -23.76 5.33
N LEU A 43 -4.97 -23.37 5.42
CA LEU A 43 -3.94 -24.20 6.05
C LEU A 43 -4.21 -24.38 7.56
N ALA A 44 -4.57 -23.30 8.26
CA ALA A 44 -4.87 -23.33 9.68
C ALA A 44 -6.11 -24.20 10.00
N LEU A 45 -7.15 -24.13 9.16
CA LEU A 45 -8.32 -25.00 9.26
C LEU A 45 -7.94 -26.48 9.11
N LYS A 46 -7.18 -26.82 8.06
CA LYS A 46 -6.70 -28.20 7.85
C LYS A 46 -5.80 -28.70 8.97
N ALA A 47 -4.90 -27.87 9.47
CA ALA A 47 -4.05 -28.21 10.61
C ALA A 47 -4.89 -28.51 11.87
N SER A 48 -5.96 -27.74 12.08
CA SER A 48 -6.88 -27.94 13.20
C SER A 48 -7.71 -29.21 13.05
N GLU A 49 -8.20 -29.53 11.84
CA GLU A 49 -8.87 -30.81 11.55
C GLU A 49 -7.97 -32.01 11.87
N VAL A 50 -6.70 -31.97 11.45
CA VAL A 50 -5.72 -33.03 11.73
C VAL A 50 -5.46 -33.18 13.24
N LEU A 51 -5.36 -32.08 13.99
CA LEU A 51 -5.15 -32.10 15.44
C LEU A 51 -6.37 -32.68 16.20
N ILE A 52 -7.59 -32.37 15.74
CA ILE A 52 -8.83 -32.95 16.29
C ILE A 52 -8.84 -34.47 16.07
N ILE A 53 -8.50 -34.92 14.86
CA ILE A 53 -8.43 -36.36 14.54
C ILE A 53 -7.32 -37.05 15.35
N ALA A 54 -6.20 -36.37 15.61
CA ALA A 54 -5.08 -36.89 16.40
C ALA A 54 -5.29 -36.84 17.93
N GLY A 55 -6.47 -36.41 18.41
CA GLY A 55 -6.79 -36.36 19.84
C GLY A 55 -6.02 -35.27 20.63
N SER A 56 -5.36 -34.34 19.95
CA SER A 56 -4.59 -33.26 20.59
C SER A 56 -5.48 -32.02 20.78
N HIS A 57 -5.99 -31.83 22.00
CA HIS A 57 -6.79 -30.66 22.38
C HIS A 57 -5.90 -29.44 22.74
N GLY A 58 -5.04 -29.05 21.80
CA GLY A 58 -4.34 -27.77 21.86
C GLY A 58 -5.27 -26.63 21.42
N ILE A 59 -5.92 -25.97 22.38
CA ILE A 59 -6.61 -24.69 22.16
C ILE A 59 -5.54 -23.61 21.98
N THR A 60 -4.80 -23.65 20.86
CA THR A 60 -4.11 -22.46 20.37
C THR A 60 -5.15 -21.64 19.61
N GLU A 61 -5.29 -20.37 19.99
CA GLU A 61 -6.23 -19.44 19.37
C GLU A 61 -6.14 -19.50 17.84
N HIS A 62 -7.29 -19.56 17.17
CA HIS A 62 -7.34 -19.64 15.71
C HIS A 62 -6.54 -18.52 15.02
N SER A 63 -6.44 -17.35 15.66
CA SER A 63 -5.66 -16.21 15.16
C SER A 63 -4.15 -16.48 15.08
N THR A 64 -3.55 -17.10 16.10
CA THR A 64 -2.11 -17.40 16.12
C THR A 64 -1.74 -18.48 15.12
N LYS A 65 -2.59 -19.50 14.95
CA LYS A 65 -2.43 -20.54 13.91
C LYS A 65 -2.47 -19.97 12.49
N VAL A 66 -3.33 -18.99 12.23
CA VAL A 66 -3.39 -18.33 10.91
C VAL A 66 -2.12 -17.55 10.64
N ASP A 67 -1.55 -16.87 11.64
CA ASP A 67 -0.30 -16.14 11.47
C ASP A 67 0.90 -17.05 11.20
N ASP A 68 1.01 -18.18 11.91
CA ASP A 68 2.00 -19.22 11.62
C ASP A 68 1.84 -19.76 10.19
N CYS A 69 0.59 -19.99 9.77
CA CYS A 69 0.30 -20.45 8.41
C CYS A 69 0.60 -19.40 7.33
N LYS A 70 0.59 -18.09 7.65
CA LYS A 70 1.05 -17.06 6.71
C LYS A 70 2.54 -17.22 6.40
N HIS A 71 3.36 -17.48 7.42
CA HIS A 71 4.79 -17.72 7.23
C HIS A 71 5.06 -18.95 6.35
N ILE A 72 4.25 -20.01 6.50
CA ILE A 72 4.30 -21.19 5.63
C ILE A 72 3.92 -20.84 4.19
N ALA A 73 2.83 -20.08 3.98
CA ALA A 73 2.40 -19.65 2.66
C ALA A 73 3.47 -18.77 1.97
N LEU A 74 4.08 -17.84 2.70
CA LEU A 74 5.17 -16.98 2.23
C LEU A 74 6.41 -17.79 1.85
N ARG A 75 6.83 -18.75 2.69
CA ARG A 75 7.96 -19.64 2.38
C ARG A 75 7.69 -20.49 1.14
N TRP A 76 6.48 -21.03 1.01
CA TRP A 76 6.08 -21.80 -0.17
C TRP A 76 6.13 -20.94 -1.43
N LEU A 77 5.57 -19.73 -1.39
CA LEU A 77 5.57 -18.78 -2.49
C LEU A 77 7.01 -18.44 -2.92
N ALA A 78 7.89 -18.15 -1.97
CA ALA A 78 9.30 -17.87 -2.24
C ALA A 78 10.02 -19.04 -2.93
N GLY A 79 9.68 -20.29 -2.55
CA GLY A 79 10.23 -21.50 -3.17
C GLY A 79 9.64 -21.84 -4.55
N LYS A 80 8.63 -21.10 -5.02
CA LYS A 80 8.05 -21.24 -6.37
C LYS A 80 8.49 -20.18 -7.35
N LEU A 81 9.00 -19.06 -6.86
CA LEU A 81 9.50 -17.96 -7.66
C LEU A 81 11.02 -18.09 -7.86
N GLU A 82 11.52 -17.51 -8.94
CA GLU A 82 12.96 -17.29 -9.11
C GLU A 82 13.51 -16.44 -7.95
N PRO A 83 14.76 -16.64 -7.48
CA PRO A 83 15.28 -15.97 -6.28
C PRO A 83 15.20 -14.44 -6.32
N SER A 84 15.50 -13.82 -7.47
CA SER A 84 15.37 -12.38 -7.68
C SER A 84 13.92 -11.92 -7.54
N ARG A 85 12.99 -12.67 -8.14
CA ARG A 85 11.55 -12.36 -8.11
C ARG A 85 10.94 -12.57 -6.73
N ALA A 86 11.32 -13.63 -6.03
CA ALA A 86 10.92 -13.87 -4.64
C ALA A 86 11.32 -12.69 -3.75
N LYS A 87 12.55 -12.18 -3.90
CA LYS A 87 13.06 -11.03 -3.16
C LYS A 87 12.25 -9.76 -3.45
N GLU A 88 11.92 -9.48 -4.70
CA GLU A 88 11.07 -8.35 -5.09
C GLU A 88 9.66 -8.46 -4.49
N VAL A 89 9.02 -9.62 -4.63
CA VAL A 89 7.65 -9.86 -4.15
C VAL A 89 7.57 -9.72 -2.64
N LEU A 90 8.43 -10.42 -1.90
CA LEU A 90 8.42 -10.37 -0.43
C LEU A 90 8.71 -8.97 0.11
N ARG A 91 9.60 -8.21 -0.55
CA ARG A 91 9.89 -6.82 -0.19
C ARG A 91 8.71 -5.90 -0.48
N GLY A 92 8.09 -6.03 -1.65
CA GLY A 92 6.89 -5.24 -1.98
C GLY A 92 5.79 -5.44 -0.94
N LEU A 93 5.54 -6.70 -0.54
CA LEU A 93 4.56 -7.04 0.48
C LEU A 93 4.90 -6.46 1.87
N SER A 94 6.16 -6.47 2.28
CA SER A 94 6.57 -5.93 3.59
C SER A 94 6.50 -4.39 3.65
N ASN A 95 6.80 -3.72 2.54
CA ASN A 95 6.94 -2.26 2.50
C ASN A 95 5.60 -1.53 2.66
N CYS A 96 4.49 -2.20 2.37
CA CYS A 96 3.14 -1.66 2.56
C CYS A 96 2.80 -1.29 4.00
N LYS A 97 3.52 -1.83 5.00
CA LYS A 97 3.28 -1.55 6.43
C LYS A 97 4.16 -0.41 6.96
N VAL A 98 5.36 -0.23 6.41
CA VAL A 98 6.36 0.73 6.91
C VAL A 98 6.14 2.15 6.36
N ASN A 99 5.59 2.26 5.15
CA ASN A 99 5.49 3.54 4.42
C ASN A 99 4.12 4.24 4.55
N ARG A 100 3.27 3.87 5.53
CA ARG A 100 1.88 4.38 5.68
C ARG A 100 1.76 5.77 6.34
N VAL A 101 2.83 6.55 6.39
CA VAL A 101 2.81 7.87 7.04
C VAL A 101 3.32 8.90 6.05
N CYS A 102 2.50 9.91 5.78
CA CYS A 102 2.95 11.09 5.06
C CYS A 102 3.98 11.85 5.92
N PRO A 103 5.24 12.00 5.47
CA PRO A 103 6.25 12.71 6.22
C PRO A 103 6.20 14.23 6.05
N LEU A 104 5.35 14.74 5.13
CA LEU A 104 5.26 16.17 4.85
C LEU A 104 4.53 16.93 5.95
N VAL A 105 5.08 18.08 6.31
CA VAL A 105 4.45 19.04 7.24
C VAL A 105 3.58 19.98 6.43
N PHE A 106 2.27 19.86 6.60
CA PHE A 106 1.30 20.70 5.89
C PHE A 106 1.13 22.06 6.57
N PRO A 107 1.53 23.18 5.93
CA PRO A 107 1.36 24.52 6.48
C PRO A 107 -0.13 24.93 6.58
N ASP A 108 -0.36 26.17 7.01
CA ASP A 108 -1.70 26.72 7.17
C ASP A 108 -2.43 26.89 5.83
N MET A 109 -3.72 26.53 5.79
CA MET A 109 -4.54 26.49 4.57
C MET A 109 -5.25 27.82 4.25
N ARG A 110 -5.08 28.89 5.03
CA ARG A 110 -5.86 30.14 4.87
C ARG A 110 -5.77 30.74 3.47
N HIS A 111 -4.60 30.70 2.83
CA HIS A 111 -4.43 31.24 1.48
C HIS A 111 -5.15 30.38 0.42
N VAL A 112 -5.10 29.07 0.57
CA VAL A 112 -5.81 28.12 -0.30
C VAL A 112 -7.32 28.25 -0.10
N ALA A 113 -7.80 28.33 1.15
CA ALA A 113 -9.21 28.48 1.47
C ALA A 113 -9.81 29.79 0.91
N LYS A 114 -9.03 30.88 0.90
CA LYS A 114 -9.45 32.14 0.28
C LYS A 114 -9.64 32.02 -1.23
N GLY A 115 -8.71 31.36 -1.92
CA GLY A 115 -8.77 31.20 -3.38
C GLY A 115 -9.72 30.10 -3.86
N CYS A 116 -9.87 29.02 -3.08
CA CYS A 116 -10.57 27.79 -3.47
C CYS A 116 -11.84 27.48 -2.68
N GLY A 117 -12.28 28.37 -1.78
CA GLY A 117 -13.51 28.17 -0.99
C GLY A 117 -14.77 27.96 -1.86
N ASN A 118 -15.82 27.37 -1.30
CA ASN A 118 -17.00 26.89 -2.04
C ASN A 118 -17.57 27.86 -3.11
N ASP A 119 -17.50 29.17 -2.87
CA ASP A 119 -17.93 30.23 -3.79
C ASP A 119 -16.87 30.61 -4.84
N ILE A 120 -16.08 29.64 -5.35
CA ILE A 120 -15.03 29.92 -6.36
C ILE A 120 -15.65 30.63 -7.58
N SER A 121 -15.32 31.91 -7.74
CA SER A 121 -15.59 32.70 -8.96
C SER A 121 -14.39 32.71 -9.91
N ASN A 122 -13.17 32.49 -9.40
CA ASN A 122 -11.92 32.59 -10.17
C ASN A 122 -11.06 31.33 -10.05
N LYS A 123 -11.16 30.43 -11.06
CA LYS A 123 -10.37 29.20 -11.15
C LYS A 123 -8.86 29.47 -11.10
N THR A 124 -8.40 30.52 -11.77
CA THR A 124 -6.98 30.85 -11.89
C THR A 124 -6.37 31.17 -10.52
N GLU A 125 -7.07 31.97 -9.71
CA GLU A 125 -6.61 32.32 -8.36
C GLU A 125 -6.54 31.10 -7.44
N CYS A 126 -7.54 30.21 -7.49
CA CYS A 126 -7.51 28.95 -6.76
C CYS A 126 -6.28 28.10 -7.15
N CYS A 127 -6.06 27.89 -8.45
CA CYS A 127 -4.96 27.04 -8.90
C CYS A 127 -3.59 27.65 -8.63
N SER A 128 -3.42 28.96 -8.73
CA SER A 128 -2.18 29.63 -8.31
C SER A 128 -1.94 29.52 -6.80
N ALA A 129 -2.98 29.59 -5.97
CA ALA A 129 -2.84 29.38 -4.53
C ALA A 129 -2.42 27.93 -4.22
N MET A 130 -2.98 26.95 -4.93
CA MET A 130 -2.63 25.55 -4.79
C MET A 130 -1.23 25.21 -5.28
N GLU A 131 -0.83 25.72 -6.45
CA GLU A 131 0.51 25.53 -7.00
C GLU A 131 1.57 26.05 -6.03
N ASN A 132 1.35 27.25 -5.47
CA ASN A 132 2.22 27.80 -4.43
C ASN A 132 2.26 26.92 -3.18
N TYR A 133 1.10 26.42 -2.73
CA TYR A 133 1.01 25.57 -1.54
C TYR A 133 1.76 24.24 -1.75
N VAL A 134 1.55 23.57 -2.87
CA VAL A 134 2.18 22.30 -3.20
C VAL A 134 3.69 22.47 -3.45
N SER A 135 4.12 23.57 -4.07
CA SER A 135 5.54 23.93 -4.19
C SER A 135 6.25 24.05 -2.82
N HIS A 136 5.55 24.49 -1.77
CA HIS A 136 6.11 24.52 -0.41
C HIS A 136 6.23 23.12 0.18
N LEU A 137 5.31 22.21 -0.15
CA LEU A 137 5.38 20.82 0.29
C LEU A 137 6.58 20.10 -0.34
N GLN A 138 6.78 20.26 -1.65
CA GLN A 138 7.88 19.63 -2.38
C GLN A 138 9.23 19.96 -1.76
N LYS A 139 9.47 21.22 -1.38
CA LYS A 139 10.75 21.67 -0.81
C LYS A 139 11.17 21.01 0.51
N GLN A 140 10.28 20.26 1.17
CA GLN A 140 10.56 19.73 2.50
C GLN A 140 11.35 18.42 2.48
N SER A 141 10.97 17.48 1.62
CA SER A 141 11.53 16.12 1.66
C SER A 141 11.30 15.37 0.36
N LEU A 142 12.18 14.42 0.07
CA LEU A 142 11.96 13.42 -0.97
C LEU A 142 11.10 12.29 -0.39
N ILE A 143 9.98 11.99 -1.04
CA ILE A 143 9.03 10.97 -0.58
C ILE A 143 8.83 9.89 -1.65
N THR A 144 8.51 8.67 -1.21
CA THR A 144 8.15 7.55 -2.07
C THR A 144 6.73 7.68 -2.61
N ASN A 145 6.37 6.88 -3.62
CA ASN A 145 5.02 6.88 -4.22
C ASN A 145 3.91 6.58 -3.21
N LEU A 146 4.22 5.69 -2.28
CA LEU A 146 3.28 5.28 -1.25
C LEU A 146 3.08 6.41 -0.22
N GLN A 147 4.17 7.07 0.17
CA GLN A 147 4.06 8.27 1.01
C GLN A 147 3.36 9.41 0.29
N ALA A 148 3.58 9.58 -1.02
CA ALA A 148 2.88 10.58 -1.82
C ALA A 148 1.36 10.34 -1.85
N LEU A 149 0.92 9.07 -1.88
CA LEU A 149 -0.50 8.71 -1.77
C LEU A 149 -1.10 9.11 -0.41
N ASP A 150 -0.39 8.82 0.68
CA ASP A 150 -0.84 9.22 2.02
C ASP A 150 -0.80 10.75 2.21
N CYS A 151 0.17 11.41 1.60
CA CYS A 151 0.27 12.87 1.60
C CYS A 151 -0.86 13.51 0.79
N ALA A 152 -1.18 12.96 -0.37
CA ALA A 152 -2.33 13.39 -1.14
C ALA A 152 -3.62 13.19 -0.33
N THR A 153 -3.80 12.06 0.33
CA THR A 153 -4.96 11.80 1.20
C THR A 153 -5.04 12.81 2.35
N THR A 154 -3.91 13.10 3.00
CA THR A 154 -3.83 14.10 4.08
C THR A 154 -4.16 15.51 3.60
N LEU A 155 -3.68 15.90 2.42
CA LEU A 155 -4.03 17.16 1.80
C LEU A 155 -5.54 17.25 1.53
N GLY A 156 -6.14 16.21 0.95
CA GLY A 156 -7.58 16.13 0.69
C GLY A 156 -8.41 16.35 1.95
N MET A 157 -8.05 15.69 3.05
CA MET A 157 -8.72 15.90 4.35
C MET A 157 -8.57 17.33 4.87
N LYS A 158 -7.41 17.96 4.70
CA LYS A 158 -7.20 19.37 5.11
C LYS A 158 -7.99 20.35 4.26
N LEU A 159 -8.11 20.13 2.95
CA LEU A 159 -8.93 20.93 2.06
C LEU A 159 -10.41 20.87 2.49
N GLN A 160 -10.92 19.67 2.74
CA GLN A 160 -12.30 19.48 3.23
C GLN A 160 -12.54 20.18 4.57
N ARG A 161 -11.62 20.06 5.53
CA ARG A 161 -11.69 20.78 6.82
C ARG A 161 -11.63 22.30 6.68
N SER A 162 -11.13 22.80 5.55
CA SER A 162 -11.07 24.23 5.23
C SER A 162 -12.27 24.70 4.40
N ASN A 163 -13.36 23.92 4.37
CA ASN A 163 -14.58 24.19 3.59
C ASN A 163 -14.36 24.29 2.08
N ILE A 164 -13.43 23.49 1.53
CA ILE A 164 -13.21 23.34 0.10
C ILE A 164 -13.82 21.99 -0.31
N THR A 165 -15.00 22.02 -0.93
CA THR A 165 -15.71 20.79 -1.35
C THR A 165 -15.51 20.43 -2.81
N LYS A 166 -15.04 21.37 -3.63
CA LYS A 166 -14.73 21.13 -5.04
C LYS A 166 -13.48 20.26 -5.17
N ASP A 167 -13.46 19.41 -6.20
CA ASP A 167 -12.29 18.60 -6.53
C ASP A 167 -11.18 19.47 -7.12
N VAL A 168 -10.36 20.01 -6.23
CA VAL A 168 -9.21 20.86 -6.58
C VAL A 168 -8.10 20.06 -7.26
N TYR A 169 -8.00 18.75 -7.03
CA TYR A 169 -7.01 17.91 -7.71
C TYR A 169 -7.28 17.87 -9.20
N SER A 170 -8.53 17.58 -9.57
CA SER A 170 -8.97 17.58 -10.96
C SER A 170 -8.96 18.99 -11.56
N LEU A 171 -9.43 20.00 -10.80
CA LEU A 171 -9.53 21.38 -11.26
C LEU A 171 -8.17 22.00 -11.64
N CYS A 172 -7.15 21.75 -10.81
CA CYS A 172 -5.82 22.35 -10.91
C CYS A 172 -4.74 21.36 -11.37
N HIS A 173 -5.14 20.17 -11.82
CA HIS A 173 -4.26 19.12 -12.33
C HIS A 173 -3.16 18.69 -11.35
N ILE A 174 -3.50 18.59 -10.06
CA ILE A 174 -2.58 18.14 -9.02
C ILE A 174 -2.52 16.61 -9.06
N THR A 175 -1.31 16.09 -9.19
CA THR A 175 -0.98 14.68 -9.29
C THR A 175 -0.08 14.24 -8.14
N LEU A 176 0.16 12.92 -8.02
CA LEU A 176 1.10 12.39 -7.03
C LEU A 176 2.54 12.90 -7.23
N LYS A 177 2.90 13.29 -8.46
CA LYS A 177 4.23 13.86 -8.76
C LYS A 177 4.44 15.20 -8.09
N ASP A 178 3.37 15.95 -7.86
CA ASP A 178 3.45 17.27 -7.24
C ASP A 178 3.77 17.20 -5.74
N PHE A 179 3.76 16.02 -5.12
CA PHE A 179 4.24 15.83 -3.75
C PHE A 179 5.71 15.38 -3.68
N SER A 180 6.36 15.16 -4.83
CA SER A 180 7.76 14.73 -4.93
C SER A 180 8.59 15.77 -5.71
N LEU A 181 9.87 15.92 -5.36
CA LEU A 181 10.81 16.86 -6.01
C LEU A 181 11.48 16.31 -7.28
N GLN A 182 11.07 15.16 -7.78
CA GLN A 182 11.80 14.48 -8.85
C GLN A 182 11.46 15.08 -10.22
N GLU A 183 12.34 15.97 -10.73
CA GLU A 183 12.25 16.66 -12.03
C GLU A 183 12.24 15.75 -13.28
N SER A 184 12.28 14.43 -13.12
CA SER A 184 12.25 13.51 -14.25
C SER A 184 11.66 12.17 -13.84
N GLY A 185 10.33 12.15 -13.70
CA GLY A 185 9.48 10.98 -14.04
C GLY A 185 9.57 9.71 -13.18
N CYS A 186 10.58 9.54 -12.33
CA CYS A 186 10.79 8.34 -11.52
C CYS A 186 10.68 8.67 -10.03
N LEU A 187 9.46 9.02 -9.63
CA LEU A 187 8.82 8.55 -8.41
C LEU A 187 9.67 7.50 -7.65
N LEU A 188 10.32 7.89 -6.53
CA LEU A 188 11.18 7.02 -5.72
C LEU A 188 10.44 5.68 -5.54
N PRO A 189 11.00 4.56 -6.05
CA PRO A 189 10.43 3.26 -5.79
C PRO A 189 10.20 3.15 -4.28
N SER A 190 9.08 2.60 -3.86
CA SER A 190 8.83 2.25 -2.46
C SER A 190 9.79 1.18 -1.92
N LEU A 191 10.89 0.90 -2.63
CA LEU A 191 12.04 0.19 -2.12
C LEU A 191 12.88 1.16 -1.28
N PRO A 192 13.21 0.82 -0.03
CA PRO A 192 14.34 1.48 0.63
C PRO A 192 15.60 1.20 -0.21
N SER A 193 16.15 2.24 -0.82
CA SER A 193 17.58 2.27 -1.14
C SER A 193 18.31 2.24 0.20
N ASP A 194 19.21 1.27 0.35
CA ASP A 194 20.21 1.13 1.40
C ASP A 194 19.76 0.60 2.77
N ALA A 195 19.66 -0.73 2.86
CA ALA A 195 20.39 -1.47 3.89
C ALA A 195 21.11 -2.62 3.20
N THR A 196 22.34 -2.33 2.76
CA THR A 196 23.38 -3.31 2.46
C THR A 196 23.57 -4.23 3.66
N PHE A 197 23.48 -5.55 3.44
CA PHE A 197 24.44 -6.57 3.90
C PHE A 197 24.27 -7.82 3.02
#